data_AF-A0A8T7BWS6-F1
#
_entry.id   AF-A0A8T7BWS6-F1
#
_cell.length_a   1.000
_cell.length_b   1.000
_cell.length_c   1.000
_cell.angle_alpha   90.00
_cell.angle_beta   90.00
_cell.angle_gamma   90.00
#
_symmetry.space_group_name_H-M   'P 1'
#
loop_
_entity.id
_entity.type
_entity.pdbx_description
1 polymer ?
#
loop_
_entity_poly.entity_id
_entity_poly.type
_entity_poly.pdbx_seq_one_letter_code
_entity_poly.pdbx_strand_id
1 'polypeptide(L)'
;MYSYYKSITVILVLSCIIFPAQAGITRIITDMPVTIEFDSFGHTGAYEKITGTVEGEIDPNDRRHRDIVDIDIAPTTNGKVAYRAPFYILRPADPTKANGRIFYAVGNRGAKRALQWLNDAE
;
A
#
# COMPACT_ATOMS: atom_id res chain seq x y z
N MET A 1 35.49 35.40 -36.40
CA MET A 1 34.96 36.23 -35.29
C MET A 1 33.44 36.16 -35.34
N TYR A 2 32.85 35.42 -34.38
CA TYR A 2 31.44 35.26 -33.99
C TYR A 2 30.31 35.01 -35.01
N SER A 3 30.06 33.71 -35.17
CA SER A 3 28.84 32.94 -35.42
C SER A 3 27.46 33.58 -35.13
N TYR A 4 26.53 33.45 -36.08
CA TYR A 4 25.10 33.77 -35.95
C TYR A 4 24.29 32.46 -35.90
N TYR A 5 23.87 32.02 -34.71
CA TYR A 5 22.82 31.00 -34.56
C TYR A 5 21.54 31.70 -34.09
N LYS A 6 20.52 31.71 -34.96
CA LYS A 6 19.15 32.11 -34.63
C LYS A 6 18.67 31.26 -33.44
N SER A 7 18.45 31.92 -32.31
CA SER A 7 17.90 31.32 -31.10
C SER A 7 16.50 30.77 -31.36
N ILE A 8 16.39 29.45 -31.49
CA ILE A 8 15.13 28.73 -31.34
C ILE A 8 15.03 28.37 -29.85
N THR A 9 14.37 29.23 -29.07
CA THR A 9 14.03 28.91 -27.69
C THR A 9 12.88 27.92 -27.70
N VAL A 10 13.18 26.63 -27.59
CA VAL A 10 12.17 25.59 -27.34
C VAL A 10 11.83 25.61 -25.86
N ILE A 11 10.68 26.20 -25.51
CA ILE A 11 10.11 26.06 -24.16
C ILE A 11 9.47 24.68 -24.10
N LEU A 12 10.17 23.73 -23.48
CA LEU A 12 9.63 22.40 -23.21
C LEU A 12 8.72 22.51 -21.98
N VAL A 13 7.43 22.75 -22.21
CA VAL A 13 6.41 22.72 -21.15
C VAL A 13 6.22 21.27 -20.73
N LEU A 14 6.89 20.88 -19.65
CA LEU A 14 6.75 19.57 -19.02
C LEU A 14 5.40 19.55 -18.29
N SER A 15 4.32 19.16 -18.98
CA SER A 15 3.05 18.91 -18.29
C SER A 15 3.19 17.62 -17.49
N CYS A 16 3.15 17.76 -16.16
CA CYS A 16 3.05 16.62 -15.27
C CYS A 16 1.60 16.10 -15.37
N ILE A 17 1.34 15.20 -16.31
CA ILE A 17 0.07 14.47 -16.36
C ILE A 17 0.08 13.55 -15.13
N ILE A 18 -0.65 13.94 -14.11
CA ILE A 18 -0.86 13.12 -12.91
C ILE A 18 -1.77 11.96 -13.34
N PHE A 19 -1.17 10.84 -13.75
CA PHE A 19 -1.93 9.60 -13.89
C PHE A 19 -2.34 9.15 -12.48
N PRO A 20 -3.64 9.10 -12.14
CA PRO A 20 -4.04 8.58 -10.84
C PRO A 20 -3.54 7.15 -10.72
N ALA A 21 -2.90 6.83 -9.60
CA ALA A 21 -2.52 5.46 -9.29
C ALA A 21 -3.81 4.65 -9.08
N GLN A 22 -4.25 3.93 -10.11
CA GLN A 22 -5.36 2.99 -9.99
C GLN A 22 -4.88 1.82 -9.12
N ALA A 23 -5.32 1.79 -7.86
CA ALA A 23 -4.97 0.73 -6.90
C ALA A 23 -5.73 -0.59 -7.16
N GLY A 24 -6.75 -0.56 -8.02
CA GLY A 24 -7.57 -1.73 -8.34
C GLY A 24 -8.42 -2.25 -7.16
N ILE A 25 -8.49 -1.54 -6.04
CA ILE A 25 -9.34 -1.92 -4.89
C ILE A 25 -10.79 -1.55 -5.21
N THR A 26 -11.69 -2.52 -5.09
CA THR A 26 -13.13 -2.35 -5.30
C THR A 26 -13.90 -2.31 -4.00
N ARG A 27 -13.40 -2.95 -2.94
CA ARG A 27 -14.05 -2.96 -1.62
C ARG A 27 -13.04 -3.15 -0.48
N ILE A 28 -13.32 -2.51 0.65
CA ILE A 28 -12.64 -2.78 1.93
C ILE A 28 -13.70 -3.25 2.92
N ILE A 29 -13.50 -4.43 3.48
CA ILE A 29 -14.37 -5.03 4.49
C ILE A 29 -13.58 -5.05 5.79
N THR A 30 -14.07 -4.35 6.81
CA THR A 30 -13.43 -4.22 8.13
C THR A 30 -14.20 -5.00 9.19
N ASP A 31 -13.48 -5.69 10.06
CA ASP A 31 -14.04 -6.22 11.30
C ASP A 31 -14.21 -5.10 12.34
N MET A 32 -14.93 -5.38 13.43
CA MET A 32 -14.95 -4.47 14.56
C MET A 32 -13.55 -4.36 15.18
N PRO A 33 -13.02 -3.13 15.39
CA PRO A 33 -11.74 -2.95 16.05
C PRO A 33 -11.72 -3.58 17.45
N VAL A 34 -10.57 -4.12 17.82
CA VAL A 34 -10.33 -4.68 19.16
C VAL A 34 -9.26 -3.85 19.85
N THR A 35 -9.59 -3.28 21.00
CA THR A 35 -8.61 -2.58 21.85
C THR A 35 -7.72 -3.61 22.57
N ILE A 36 -6.42 -3.37 22.53
CA ILE A 36 -5.37 -4.17 23.14
C ILE A 36 -4.61 -3.26 24.11
N GLU A 37 -4.48 -3.71 25.35
CA GLU A 37 -3.75 -3.00 26.39
C GLU A 37 -2.62 -3.89 26.91
N PHE A 38 -1.42 -3.32 27.00
CA PHE A 38 -0.23 -3.94 27.58
C PHE A 38 0.59 -2.89 28.33
N ASP A 39 1.16 -3.28 29.46
CA ASP A 39 2.01 -2.41 30.27
C ASP A 39 3.22 -1.87 29.48
N SER A 40 3.71 -2.65 28.51
CA SER A 40 4.85 -2.29 27.66
C SER A 40 4.58 -1.16 26.66
N PHE A 41 3.32 -0.75 26.43
CA PHE A 41 3.01 0.35 25.52
C PHE A 41 3.31 1.74 26.09
N GLY A 42 3.64 1.84 27.37
CA GLY A 42 4.10 3.08 28.00
C GLY A 42 3.15 4.25 27.80
N HIS A 43 3.67 5.43 27.50
CA HIS A 43 2.89 6.68 27.43
C HIS A 43 1.92 6.75 26.24
N THR A 44 2.15 5.95 25.19
CA THR A 44 1.24 5.84 24.04
C THR A 44 -0.07 5.18 24.46
N GLY A 45 -0.03 4.24 25.42
CA GLY A 45 -1.22 3.57 25.96
C GLY A 45 -1.77 2.48 25.03
N ALA A 46 -3.07 2.22 25.15
CA ALA A 46 -3.76 1.17 24.40
C ALA A 46 -3.60 1.31 22.88
N TYR A 47 -3.66 0.18 22.18
CA TYR A 47 -3.66 0.11 20.71
C TYR A 47 -4.97 -0.52 20.21
N GLU A 48 -5.43 -0.08 19.05
CA GLU A 48 -6.49 -0.76 18.31
C GLU A 48 -5.89 -1.71 17.27
N LYS A 49 -6.36 -2.95 17.29
CA LYS A 49 -6.19 -3.91 16.20
C LYS A 49 -7.38 -3.79 15.26
N ILE A 50 -7.11 -3.48 14.00
CA ILE A 50 -8.09 -3.42 12.92
C ILE A 50 -7.72 -4.47 11.88
N THR A 51 -8.65 -5.37 11.61
CA THR A 51 -8.48 -6.44 10.61
C THR A 51 -9.58 -6.39 9.57
N GLY A 52 -9.34 -7.04 8.45
CA GLY A 52 -10.33 -7.14 7.40
C GLY A 52 -9.76 -7.71 6.11
N THR A 53 -10.53 -7.56 5.04
CA THR A 53 -10.18 -8.02 3.69
C THR A 53 -10.34 -6.87 2.71
N VAL A 54 -9.31 -6.66 1.87
CA VAL A 54 -9.43 -5.86 0.66
C VAL A 54 -9.84 -6.76 -0.49
N GLU A 55 -10.78 -6.30 -1.30
CA GLU A 55 -11.18 -6.92 -2.57
C GLU A 55 -10.81 -5.97 -3.70
N GLY A 56 -10.40 -6.52 -4.83
CA GLY A 56 -10.02 -5.74 -5.97
C GLY A 56 -10.06 -6.50 -7.28
N GLU A 57 -9.82 -5.75 -8.35
CA GLU A 57 -9.77 -6.24 -9.72
C GLU A 57 -8.58 -5.61 -10.44
N ILE A 58 -7.82 -6.42 -11.17
CA ILE A 58 -6.66 -5.99 -11.94
C ILE A 58 -6.78 -6.38 -13.41
N ASP A 59 -6.26 -5.54 -14.29
CA ASP A 59 -6.10 -5.89 -15.72
C ASP A 59 -4.88 -6.83 -15.86
N PRO A 60 -5.06 -8.07 -16.36
CA PRO A 60 -3.96 -9.01 -16.57
C PRO A 60 -2.96 -8.53 -17.62
N ASN A 61 -3.36 -7.61 -18.51
CA ASN A 61 -2.49 -7.06 -19.57
C ASN A 61 -1.72 -5.81 -19.12
N ASP A 62 -1.94 -5.31 -17.91
CA ASP A 62 -1.20 -4.17 -17.40
C ASP A 62 0.26 -4.57 -17.16
N ARG A 63 1.18 -3.78 -17.73
CA ARG A 63 2.64 -3.98 -17.61
C ARG A 63 3.11 -4.05 -16.15
N ARG A 64 2.37 -3.47 -15.20
CA ARG A 64 2.64 -3.51 -13.76
C ARG A 64 2.39 -4.90 -13.14
N HIS A 65 1.59 -5.74 -13.77
CA HIS A 65 1.21 -7.05 -13.26
C HIS A 65 1.90 -8.22 -13.97
N ARG A 66 2.81 -7.95 -14.90
CA ARG A 66 3.47 -8.97 -15.74
C ARG A 66 4.22 -10.06 -14.94
N ASP A 67 4.66 -9.72 -13.73
CA ASP A 67 5.43 -10.62 -12.86
C ASP A 67 4.53 -11.46 -11.95
N ILE A 68 3.21 -11.25 -12.00
CA ILE A 68 2.24 -12.10 -11.31
C ILE A 68 2.13 -13.41 -12.09
N VAL A 69 2.59 -14.48 -11.47
CA VAL A 69 2.52 -15.84 -12.04
C VAL A 69 1.06 -16.22 -12.31
N ASP A 70 0.83 -16.85 -13.47
CA ASP A 70 -0.46 -17.37 -13.95
C ASP A 70 -1.57 -16.31 -14.12
N ILE A 71 -1.24 -15.01 -14.13
CA ILE A 71 -2.24 -13.95 -14.28
C ILE A 71 -2.94 -13.97 -15.65
N ASP A 72 -2.25 -14.47 -16.68
CA ASP A 72 -2.73 -14.61 -18.05
C ASP A 72 -3.76 -15.72 -18.22
N ILE A 73 -3.72 -16.74 -17.36
CA ILE A 73 -4.67 -17.86 -17.35
C ILE A 73 -5.69 -17.78 -16.21
N ALA A 74 -5.63 -16.74 -15.38
CA ALA A 74 -6.56 -16.54 -14.28
C ALA A 74 -8.00 -16.25 -14.78
N PRO A 75 -9.04 -16.74 -14.09
CA PRO A 75 -10.42 -16.43 -14.44
C PRO A 75 -10.68 -14.93 -14.42
N THR A 76 -11.45 -14.44 -15.39
CA THR A 76 -11.78 -13.01 -15.50
C THR A 76 -13.27 -12.76 -15.44
N THR A 77 -13.65 -11.59 -14.92
CA THR A 77 -14.99 -11.00 -15.07
C THR A 77 -14.82 -9.62 -15.68
N ASN A 78 -15.49 -9.34 -16.80
CA ASN A 78 -15.33 -8.09 -17.55
C ASN A 78 -13.88 -7.77 -17.93
N GLY A 79 -13.09 -8.80 -18.26
CA GLY A 79 -11.69 -8.64 -18.67
C GLY A 79 -10.70 -8.35 -17.53
N LYS A 80 -11.13 -8.42 -16.26
CA LYS A 80 -10.26 -8.24 -15.10
C LYS A 80 -10.20 -9.48 -14.23
N VAL A 81 -9.05 -9.68 -13.59
CA VAL A 81 -8.82 -10.73 -12.59
C VAL A 81 -9.19 -10.17 -11.22
N ALA A 82 -10.15 -10.81 -10.54
CA ALA A 82 -10.53 -10.45 -9.19
C ALA A 82 -9.55 -11.04 -8.17
N TYR A 83 -9.25 -10.30 -7.11
CA TYR A 83 -8.41 -10.75 -5.99
C TYR A 83 -9.00 -10.33 -4.65
N ARG A 84 -8.59 -11.05 -3.60
CA ARG A 84 -8.89 -10.70 -2.20
C ARG A 84 -7.63 -10.89 -1.36
N ALA A 85 -7.36 -9.96 -0.45
CA ALA A 85 -6.22 -10.06 0.46
C ALA A 85 -6.60 -9.60 1.87
N PRO A 86 -6.20 -10.32 2.92
CA PRO A 86 -6.41 -9.86 4.29
C PRO A 86 -5.47 -8.71 4.62
N PHE A 87 -5.91 -7.79 5.48
CA PHE A 87 -5.06 -6.76 6.06
C PHE A 87 -5.12 -6.78 7.59
N TYR A 88 -4.09 -6.20 8.20
CA TYR A 88 -3.95 -6.08 9.65
C TYR A 88 -3.27 -4.75 9.95
N ILE A 89 -3.90 -3.93 10.79
CA ILE A 89 -3.41 -2.64 11.24
C ILE A 89 -3.36 -2.66 12.76
N LEU A 90 -2.26 -2.19 13.31
CA LEU A 90 -2.11 -1.90 14.73
C LEU A 90 -1.77 -0.41 14.86
N ARG A 91 -2.60 0.35 15.58
CA ARG A 91 -2.41 1.80 15.78
C ARG A 91 -2.71 2.19 17.23
N PRO A 92 -2.19 3.31 17.75
CA PRO A 92 -2.63 3.84 19.03
C PRO A 92 -4.14 4.06 19.04
N ALA A 93 -4.80 3.69 20.15
CA ALA A 93 -6.23 3.92 20.33
C ALA A 93 -6.57 5.42 20.39
N ASP A 94 -5.64 6.24 20.89
CA ASP A 94 -5.65 7.68 20.74
C ASP A 94 -4.76 8.10 19.54
N PRO A 95 -5.33 8.50 18.40
CA PRO A 95 -4.56 8.87 17.21
C PRO A 95 -3.62 10.06 17.44
N THR A 96 -3.89 10.92 18.43
CA THR A 96 -3.03 12.08 18.74
C THR A 96 -1.68 11.66 19.33
N LYS A 97 -1.58 10.43 19.83
CA LYS A 97 -0.34 9.84 20.37
C LYS A 97 0.48 9.07 19.32
N ALA A 98 0.05 9.04 18.06
CA ALA A 98 0.81 8.44 16.98
C ALA A 98 2.02 9.29 16.61
N ASN A 99 3.11 8.65 16.18
CA ASN A 99 4.35 9.34 15.76
C ASN A 99 4.35 9.78 14.28
N GLY A 100 3.21 9.67 13.59
CA GLY A 100 3.05 10.05 12.19
C GLY A 100 3.77 9.15 11.17
N ARG A 101 4.31 8.00 11.58
CA ARG A 101 5.02 7.06 10.70
C ARG A 101 4.27 5.73 10.57
N ILE A 102 4.42 5.08 9.43
CA ILE A 102 3.91 3.73 9.19
C ILE A 102 5.09 2.75 9.24
N PHE A 103 4.99 1.76 10.13
CA PHE A 103 5.81 0.56 10.04
C PHE A 103 5.03 -0.48 9.23
N TYR A 104 5.54 -0.81 8.05
CA TYR A 104 4.85 -1.63 7.06
C TYR A 104 5.65 -2.89 6.74
N ALA A 105 4.96 -4.03 6.67
CA ALA A 105 5.55 -5.29 6.28
C ALA A 105 4.60 -6.10 5.41
N VAL A 106 5.11 -6.60 4.29
CA VAL A 106 4.42 -7.58 3.45
C VAL A 106 4.93 -8.96 3.83
N GLY A 107 4.10 -9.70 4.55
CA GLY A 107 4.41 -11.07 4.95
C GLY A 107 4.04 -12.07 3.86
N ASN A 108 4.98 -12.93 3.46
CA ASN A 108 4.64 -14.10 2.67
C ASN A 108 3.60 -14.94 3.42
N ARG A 109 2.48 -15.27 2.76
CA ARG A 109 1.32 -16.00 3.32
C ARG A 109 0.73 -15.37 4.61
N GLY A 110 0.84 -14.05 4.77
CA GLY A 110 0.20 -13.32 5.88
C GLY A 110 0.95 -13.36 7.21
N ALA A 111 2.19 -13.87 7.23
CA ALA A 111 3.00 -13.92 8.44
C ALA A 111 3.36 -12.52 8.96
N LYS A 112 3.17 -12.27 10.26
CA LYS A 112 3.44 -10.97 10.92
C LYS A 112 4.87 -10.89 11.46
N ARG A 113 5.85 -11.38 10.69
CA ARG A 113 7.24 -11.54 11.16
C ARG A 113 7.90 -10.23 11.57
N ALA A 114 7.49 -9.12 10.98
CA ALA A 114 8.02 -7.82 11.36
C ALA A 114 7.78 -7.46 12.83
N LEU A 115 6.71 -7.97 13.45
CA LEU A 115 6.47 -7.79 14.89
C LEU A 115 7.35 -8.68 15.77
N GLN A 116 7.80 -9.83 15.23
CA GLN A 116 8.67 -10.75 15.96
C GLN A 116 10.05 -10.12 16.20
N TRP A 117 10.59 -9.41 15.21
CA TRP A 117 11.92 -8.80 15.29
C TRP A 117 11.90 -7.32 15.66
N LEU A 118 10.71 -6.75 15.90
CA LEU A 118 10.60 -5.33 16.24
C LEU A 118 11.13 -5.12 17.66
N ASN A 119 12.19 -4.31 17.77
CA ASN A 119 12.91 -4.06 19.02
C ASN A 119 13.58 -5.31 19.61
N ASP A 120 13.79 -6.35 18.80
CA ASP A 120 14.57 -7.54 19.15
C ASP A 120 16.06 -7.21 18.93
N ALA A 121 16.66 -6.58 19.95
CA ALA A 121 18.08 -6.26 20.00
C ALA A 121 18.75 -7.22 20.99
N GLU A 122 19.11 -8.41 20.51
CA GLU A 122 20.12 -9.30 21.11
C GLU A 122 21.42 -9.25 20.31
#